data_AF-A0A1S3G4S5-F1
#
_entry.id   AF-A0A1S3G4S5-F1
#
_cell.length_a   1.000
_cell.length_b   1.000
_cell.length_c   1.000
_cell.angle_alpha   90.00
_cell.angle_beta   90.00
_cell.angle_gamma   90.00
#
_symmetry.space_group_name_H-M   'P 1'
#
loop_
_entity.id
_entity.type
_entity.pdbx_description
1 polymer ?
#
loop_
_entity_poly.entity_id
_entity_poly.type
_entity_poly.pdbx_seq_one_letter_code
_entity_poly.pdbx_strand_id
1 'polypeptide(L)'
;MPSSYMMAQGLQTTQNGRFYAISARFKPFSSKGKTLVVQYTVKHEQKMDCGGGYVKIFPADLDQRNLNARSPYYVMFGPDICGFDIKTVHVILYFKNQYHSNKKHIRCKVDAFTHLYTLVLRPDLTYEVRIDGQAIESGSVEYDWQLTSLKNVEKAEAQARGPARARGATAQDWEQHFLDASAPSDWNSELDGDWQAAMLQKPPYQDSLRAEGIDRDVWLHEKMQSASYLLQQDLLEFENIGAIGLELWQVRSGTIFDNFLITDDEDYAVKFGKATWGETKGPEREMDAIQAKEELKQAREEDEQEMLSGKFPGRHGHFSQFPRPDGL
;
A
#
# COMPACT_ATOMS: atom_id res chain seq x y z
N MET A 1 -2.14 22.78 -45.76
CA MET A 1 -2.81 23.03 -44.48
C MET A 1 -2.11 22.16 -43.44
N PRO A 2 -1.27 22.68 -42.53
CA PRO A 2 -0.73 21.83 -41.49
C PRO A 2 -1.85 21.65 -40.46
N SER A 3 -2.54 20.51 -40.53
CA SER A 3 -3.39 20.08 -39.42
C SER A 3 -2.44 19.67 -38.30
N SER A 4 -2.01 20.64 -37.50
CA SER A 4 -1.21 20.40 -36.31
C SER A 4 -2.11 19.82 -35.21
N TYR A 5 -2.67 18.64 -35.46
CA TYR A 5 -3.01 17.75 -34.35
C TYR A 5 -1.67 17.28 -33.82
N MET A 6 -1.16 17.98 -32.82
CA MET A 6 -0.05 17.51 -32.03
C MET A 6 -0.54 16.20 -31.40
N MET A 7 -0.20 15.06 -32.00
CA MET A 7 -0.36 13.77 -31.34
C MET A 7 0.34 13.92 -30.00
N ALA A 8 -0.41 13.82 -28.90
CA ALA A 8 0.17 13.89 -27.56
C ALA A 8 1.21 12.77 -27.46
N GLN A 9 2.48 13.14 -27.46
CA GLN A 9 3.59 12.20 -27.40
C GLN A 9 3.81 11.80 -25.94
N GLY A 10 4.06 10.52 -25.71
CA GLY A 10 4.35 10.00 -24.38
C GLY A 10 5.15 8.71 -24.44
N LEU A 11 5.49 8.17 -23.26
CA LEU A 11 6.19 6.90 -23.14
C LEU A 11 5.18 5.76 -23.30
N GLN A 12 5.22 5.07 -24.45
CA GLN A 12 4.33 3.94 -24.75
C GLN A 12 5.02 2.59 -24.54
N THR A 13 4.33 1.65 -23.91
CA THR A 13 4.75 0.23 -23.90
C THR A 13 4.49 -0.42 -25.26
N THR A 14 5.43 -1.20 -25.79
CA THR A 14 5.38 -1.70 -27.19
C THR A 14 5.36 -3.22 -27.35
N GLN A 15 5.76 -3.97 -26.32
CA GLN A 15 5.87 -5.42 -26.28
C GLN A 15 4.88 -6.05 -25.29
N ASN A 16 4.09 -7.02 -25.75
CA ASN A 16 3.19 -7.83 -24.92
C ASN A 16 3.96 -8.79 -24.01
N GLY A 17 3.40 -9.09 -22.83
CA GLY A 17 3.92 -10.09 -21.89
C GLY A 17 5.33 -9.76 -21.41
N ARG A 18 5.59 -8.48 -21.07
CA ARG A 18 6.92 -8.00 -20.68
C ARG A 18 6.88 -7.19 -19.40
N PHE A 19 7.99 -7.28 -18.67
CA PHE A 19 8.36 -6.32 -17.64
C PHE A 19 9.02 -5.11 -18.29
N TYR A 20 8.58 -3.93 -17.86
CA TYR A 20 9.15 -2.65 -18.21
C TYR A 20 9.85 -2.07 -16.98
N ALA A 21 11.03 -1.53 -17.19
CA ALA A 21 11.79 -0.81 -16.18
C ALA A 21 12.43 0.40 -16.84
N ILE A 22 11.96 1.60 -16.50
CA ILE A 22 12.55 2.87 -16.93
C ILE A 22 12.50 3.85 -15.76
N SER A 23 13.53 4.67 -15.60
CA SER A 23 13.59 5.69 -14.55
C SER A 23 14.23 6.98 -15.06
N ALA A 24 13.90 8.07 -14.38
CA ALA A 24 14.45 9.38 -14.59
C ALA A 24 14.90 9.97 -13.24
N ARG A 25 16.13 10.48 -13.20
CA ARG A 25 16.65 11.24 -12.07
C ARG A 25 16.27 12.71 -12.17
N PHE A 26 16.16 13.34 -11.02
CA PHE A 26 16.01 14.77 -10.87
C PHE A 26 16.83 15.28 -9.68
N LYS A 27 16.84 16.59 -9.47
CA LYS A 27 17.56 17.22 -8.36
C LYS A 27 17.00 16.68 -7.02
N PRO A 28 17.83 16.06 -6.16
CA PRO A 28 17.34 15.48 -4.92
C PRO A 28 16.70 16.52 -4.01
N PHE A 29 15.60 16.14 -3.34
CA PHE A 29 14.91 16.97 -2.37
C PHE A 29 14.35 16.12 -1.23
N SER A 30 13.85 16.77 -0.17
CA SER A 30 13.18 16.12 0.95
C SER A 30 11.74 16.61 1.05
N SER A 31 10.82 15.71 1.41
CA SER A 31 9.42 16.05 1.72
C SER A 31 9.21 16.51 3.17
N LYS A 32 10.28 16.66 3.96
CA LYS A 32 10.20 17.03 5.38
C LYS A 32 9.46 18.35 5.59
N GLY A 33 8.39 18.30 6.38
CA GLY A 33 7.54 19.45 6.70
C GLY A 33 6.82 20.09 5.50
N LYS A 34 6.79 19.42 4.34
CA LYS A 34 6.19 19.92 3.10
C LYS A 34 5.18 18.93 2.54
N THR A 35 4.22 19.44 1.77
CA THR A 35 3.34 18.59 0.97
C THR A 35 4.16 17.96 -0.16
N LEU A 36 3.90 16.68 -0.46
CA LEU A 36 4.41 15.98 -1.62
C LEU A 36 3.25 15.67 -2.55
N VAL A 37 3.28 16.24 -3.74
CA VAL A 37 2.32 15.98 -4.81
C VAL A 37 3.00 15.20 -5.92
N VAL A 38 2.45 14.04 -6.28
CA VAL A 38 2.88 13.23 -7.42
C VAL A 38 1.72 13.13 -8.40
N GLN A 39 1.94 13.61 -9.61
CA GLN A 39 0.90 13.67 -10.64
C GLN A 39 1.44 13.20 -11.99
N TYR A 40 0.64 12.44 -12.73
CA TYR A 40 0.97 12.01 -14.09
C TYR A 40 -0.30 11.54 -14.82
N THR A 41 -0.21 11.44 -16.14
CA THR A 41 -1.30 10.93 -16.97
C THR A 41 -0.99 9.53 -17.48
N VAL A 42 -2.03 8.69 -17.51
CA VAL A 42 -1.98 7.33 -18.08
C VAL A 42 -3.12 7.16 -19.06
N LYS A 43 -2.82 6.62 -20.24
CA LYS A 43 -3.80 6.21 -21.23
C LYS A 43 -3.64 4.73 -21.51
N HIS A 44 -4.73 3.97 -21.39
CA HIS A 44 -4.78 2.55 -21.76
C HIS A 44 -5.51 2.38 -23.10
N GLU A 45 -4.93 2.90 -24.19
CA GLU A 45 -5.53 2.87 -25.54
C GLU A 45 -5.96 1.46 -25.96
N GLN A 46 -5.19 0.47 -25.52
CA GLN A 46 -5.43 -0.93 -25.79
C GLN A 46 -6.57 -1.55 -24.97
N LYS A 47 -7.30 -0.80 -24.13
CA LYS A 47 -8.29 -1.36 -23.16
C LYS A 47 -7.64 -2.47 -22.31
N MET A 48 -6.80 -2.05 -21.37
CA MET A 48 -5.97 -2.93 -20.53
C MET A 48 -6.79 -4.06 -19.88
N ASP A 49 -6.31 -5.29 -20.03
CA ASP A 49 -6.84 -6.50 -19.43
C ASP A 49 -6.07 -6.90 -18.16
N CYS A 50 -4.73 -6.95 -18.25
CA CYS A 50 -3.87 -7.15 -17.09
C CYS A 50 -2.51 -6.44 -17.25
N GLY A 51 -2.25 -5.45 -16.40
CA GLY A 51 -0.99 -4.74 -16.31
C GLY A 51 -1.02 -3.54 -15.36
N GLY A 52 0.18 -3.15 -14.93
CA GLY A 52 0.38 -1.99 -14.07
C GLY A 52 0.44 -0.67 -14.85
N GLY A 53 -0.12 0.38 -14.25
CA GLY A 53 -0.04 1.77 -14.71
C GLY A 53 0.50 2.72 -13.65
N TYR A 54 1.25 2.20 -12.68
CA TYR A 54 1.76 2.95 -11.52
C TYR A 54 3.19 3.46 -11.70
N VAL A 55 3.50 4.52 -10.95
CA VAL A 55 4.85 5.06 -10.78
C VAL A 55 5.42 4.68 -9.42
N LYS A 56 6.73 4.61 -9.34
CA LYS A 56 7.50 4.46 -8.11
C LYS A 56 8.43 5.65 -7.91
N ILE A 57 8.48 6.17 -6.70
CA ILE A 57 9.37 7.26 -6.28
C ILE A 57 10.52 6.65 -5.49
N PHE A 58 11.74 6.99 -5.87
CA PHE A 58 12.96 6.35 -5.42
C PHE A 58 13.92 7.35 -4.76
N PRO A 59 14.81 6.87 -3.88
CA PRO A 59 15.89 7.67 -3.37
C PRO A 59 16.91 8.04 -4.46
N ALA A 60 17.68 9.10 -4.23
CA ALA A 60 18.65 9.61 -5.20
C ALA A 60 19.83 8.66 -5.46
N ASP A 61 20.08 7.69 -4.59
CA ASP A 61 21.13 6.68 -4.71
C ASP A 61 20.72 5.43 -5.51
N LEU A 62 19.46 5.35 -5.97
CA LEU A 62 18.95 4.24 -6.79
C LEU A 62 19.90 3.87 -7.95
N ASP A 63 20.28 2.60 -8.11
CA ASP A 63 20.94 2.15 -9.33
C ASP A 63 19.95 1.98 -10.49
N GLN A 64 19.78 3.02 -11.30
CA GLN A 64 18.86 3.02 -12.45
C GLN A 64 19.17 1.94 -13.49
N ARG A 65 20.42 1.48 -13.61
CA ARG A 65 20.81 0.45 -14.59
C ARG A 65 20.33 -0.93 -14.17
N ASN A 66 20.08 -1.13 -12.88
CA ASN A 66 19.64 -2.39 -12.30
C ASN A 66 18.25 -2.25 -11.64
N LEU A 67 17.41 -1.35 -12.15
CA LEU A 67 16.05 -1.15 -11.66
C LEU A 67 15.21 -2.43 -11.82
N ASN A 68 14.63 -2.91 -10.72
CA ASN A 68 13.80 -4.11 -10.70
C ASN A 68 12.77 -4.06 -9.56
N ALA A 69 11.92 -5.07 -9.46
CA ALA A 69 10.85 -5.15 -8.45
C ALA A 69 11.33 -5.10 -6.99
N ARG A 70 12.59 -5.44 -6.70
CA ARG A 70 13.19 -5.40 -5.36
C ARG A 70 13.90 -4.08 -5.05
N SER A 71 14.03 -3.18 -6.03
CA SER A 71 14.63 -1.87 -5.81
C SER A 71 13.83 -1.09 -4.77
N PRO A 72 14.46 -0.56 -3.70
CA PRO A 72 13.75 0.10 -2.61
C PRO A 72 13.15 1.42 -3.10
N TYR A 73 11.87 1.64 -2.81
CA TYR A 73 11.13 2.85 -3.18
C TYR A 73 10.43 3.45 -1.96
N TYR A 74 10.15 4.74 -2.00
CA TYR A 74 9.41 5.45 -0.95
C TYR A 74 7.90 5.36 -1.15
N VAL A 75 7.45 5.58 -2.39
CA VAL A 75 6.03 5.64 -2.75
C VAL A 75 5.82 4.86 -4.03
N MET A 76 4.81 3.98 -4.04
CA MET A 76 4.26 3.39 -5.27
C MET A 76 2.81 3.85 -5.40
N PHE A 77 2.50 4.52 -6.50
CA PHE A 77 1.21 5.17 -6.72
C PHE A 77 0.72 4.96 -8.15
N GLY A 78 -0.53 4.52 -8.30
CA GLY A 78 -1.20 4.50 -9.61
C GLY A 78 -2.13 3.32 -9.86
N PRO A 79 -2.81 3.30 -11.02
CA PRO A 79 -3.72 2.22 -11.39
C PRO A 79 -2.99 0.90 -11.59
N ASP A 80 -3.66 -0.18 -11.20
CA ASP A 80 -3.29 -1.56 -11.47
C ASP A 80 -4.55 -2.32 -11.83
N ILE A 81 -4.52 -2.91 -13.02
CA ILE A 81 -5.66 -3.60 -13.62
C ILE A 81 -5.22 -5.01 -13.87
N CYS A 82 -5.96 -6.00 -13.38
CA CYS A 82 -5.80 -7.39 -13.78
C CYS A 82 -7.12 -8.14 -13.67
N GLY A 83 -7.69 -8.46 -14.84
CA GLY A 83 -8.97 -9.15 -14.97
C GLY A 83 -10.14 -8.34 -14.41
N PHE A 84 -11.10 -9.05 -13.84
CA PHE A 84 -12.29 -8.44 -13.20
C PHE A 84 -12.05 -8.09 -11.73
N ASP A 85 -11.09 -8.76 -11.10
CA ASP A 85 -10.90 -8.72 -9.64
C ASP A 85 -10.03 -7.55 -9.19
N ILE A 86 -9.03 -7.17 -9.99
CA ILE A 86 -8.07 -6.12 -9.63
C ILE A 86 -8.29 -4.93 -10.55
N LYS A 87 -8.91 -3.87 -10.02
CA LYS A 87 -9.15 -2.59 -10.71
C LYS A 87 -8.97 -1.45 -9.70
N THR A 88 -7.75 -1.34 -9.18
CA THR A 88 -7.44 -0.51 -8.02
C THR A 88 -6.34 0.49 -8.31
N VAL A 89 -6.42 1.65 -7.68
CA VAL A 89 -5.27 2.55 -7.54
C VAL A 89 -4.49 2.12 -6.32
N HIS A 90 -3.25 1.67 -6.50
CA HIS A 90 -2.33 1.40 -5.40
C HIS A 90 -1.81 2.71 -4.83
N VAL A 91 -1.75 2.76 -3.50
CA VAL A 91 -0.95 3.73 -2.76
C VAL A 91 -0.20 2.94 -1.70
N ILE A 92 1.10 2.73 -1.93
CA ILE A 92 1.97 1.97 -1.04
C ILE A 92 3.08 2.91 -0.58
N LEU A 93 3.28 2.99 0.72
CA LEU A 93 4.25 3.86 1.37
C LEU A 93 5.28 3.00 2.10
N TYR A 94 6.54 3.43 2.05
CA TYR A 94 7.63 2.80 2.80
C TYR A 94 7.96 3.62 4.04
N PHE A 95 7.75 3.05 5.21
CA PHE A 95 8.15 3.64 6.50
C PHE A 95 8.38 2.52 7.50
N LYS A 96 9.11 2.79 8.59
CA LYS A 96 9.50 1.77 9.59
C LYS A 96 10.12 0.49 8.98
N ASN A 97 10.90 0.65 7.91
CA ASN A 97 11.53 -0.42 7.15
C ASN A 97 10.55 -1.44 6.52
N GLN A 98 9.28 -1.09 6.34
CA GLN A 98 8.27 -1.97 5.74
C GLN A 98 7.40 -1.22 4.73
N TYR A 99 6.82 -1.98 3.80
CA TYR A 99 5.85 -1.47 2.84
C TYR A 99 4.44 -1.64 3.37
N HIS A 100 3.70 -0.54 3.41
CA HIS A 100 2.32 -0.53 3.86
C HIS A 100 1.43 -0.07 2.70
N SER A 101 0.40 -0.87 2.40
CA SER A 101 -0.61 -0.56 1.39
C SER A 101 -1.84 0.10 2.00
N ASN A 102 -2.43 1.04 1.27
CA ASN A 102 -3.73 1.60 1.61
C ASN A 102 -4.77 0.47 1.64
N LYS A 103 -5.57 0.40 2.71
CA LYS A 103 -6.61 -0.61 2.87
C LYS A 103 -7.93 -0.23 2.20
N LYS A 104 -8.10 1.03 1.82
CA LYS A 104 -9.25 1.48 1.05
C LYS A 104 -9.13 1.07 -0.41
N HIS A 105 -10.23 0.56 -0.95
CA HIS A 105 -10.31 0.14 -2.34
C HIS A 105 -10.65 1.32 -3.24
N ILE A 106 -9.63 1.98 -3.78
CA ILE A 106 -9.78 3.11 -4.71
C ILE A 106 -9.96 2.56 -6.13
N ARG A 107 -11.13 2.75 -6.75
CA ARG A 107 -11.38 2.26 -8.11
C ARG A 107 -10.62 3.11 -9.15
N CYS A 108 -9.88 2.44 -10.02
CA CYS A 108 -9.26 3.08 -11.17
C CYS A 108 -10.23 3.21 -12.35
N LYS A 109 -9.87 4.02 -13.33
CA LYS A 109 -10.56 4.11 -14.61
C LYS A 109 -10.07 2.99 -15.53
N VAL A 110 -10.96 2.44 -16.36
CA VAL A 110 -10.70 1.26 -17.21
C VAL A 110 -11.07 1.49 -18.67
N ASP A 111 -11.35 2.73 -19.05
CA ASP A 111 -11.63 3.09 -20.43
C ASP A 111 -10.32 3.33 -21.21
N ALA A 112 -10.43 3.68 -22.49
CA ALA A 112 -9.29 3.86 -23.39
C ALA A 112 -8.77 5.31 -23.43
N PHE A 113 -9.36 6.21 -22.64
CA PHE A 113 -8.99 7.62 -22.61
C PHE A 113 -7.81 7.88 -21.69
N THR A 114 -7.23 9.07 -21.86
CA THR A 114 -6.21 9.57 -20.95
C THR A 114 -6.85 9.95 -19.63
N HIS A 115 -6.28 9.48 -18.51
CA HIS A 115 -6.68 9.87 -17.17
C HIS A 115 -5.55 10.50 -16.39
N LEU A 116 -5.88 11.50 -15.58
CA LEU A 116 -4.93 12.18 -14.71
C LEU A 116 -5.00 11.58 -13.31
N TYR A 117 -3.88 11.08 -12.79
CA TYR A 117 -3.77 10.57 -11.43
C TYR A 117 -2.91 11.52 -10.60
N THR A 118 -3.41 11.94 -9.45
CA THR A 118 -2.71 12.82 -8.52
C THR A 118 -2.77 12.24 -7.12
N LEU A 119 -1.62 12.08 -6.47
CA LEU A 119 -1.49 11.78 -5.05
C LEU A 119 -0.96 13.02 -4.34
N VAL A 120 -1.63 13.41 -3.26
CA VAL A 120 -1.20 14.46 -2.35
C VAL A 120 -0.93 13.81 -0.99
N LEU A 121 0.28 13.98 -0.47
CA LEU A 121 0.68 13.59 0.87
C LEU A 121 1.04 14.86 1.65
N ARG A 122 0.35 15.12 2.75
CA ARG A 122 0.54 16.34 3.56
C ARG A 122 1.33 16.04 4.83
N PRO A 123 2.04 17.04 5.39
CA PRO A 123 2.82 16.86 6.62
C PRO A 123 1.96 16.62 7.87
N ASP A 124 0.66 16.88 7.80
CA ASP A 124 -0.32 16.60 8.87
C ASP A 124 -0.81 15.14 8.89
N LEU A 125 -0.13 14.25 8.16
CA LEU A 125 -0.49 12.84 7.98
C LEU A 125 -1.82 12.60 7.28
N THR A 126 -2.29 13.58 6.51
CA THR A 126 -3.42 13.41 5.59
C THR A 126 -2.94 13.10 4.18
N TYR A 127 -3.77 12.37 3.45
CA TYR A 127 -3.56 12.11 2.03
C TYR A 127 -4.84 12.36 1.24
N GLU A 128 -4.65 12.61 -0.06
CA GLU A 128 -5.74 12.75 -1.01
C GLU A 128 -5.33 12.13 -2.35
N VAL A 129 -6.23 11.33 -2.92
CA VAL A 129 -6.09 10.77 -4.27
C VAL A 129 -7.12 11.43 -5.16
N ARG A 130 -6.64 12.14 -6.18
CA ARG A 130 -7.48 12.74 -7.22
C ARG A 130 -7.35 11.96 -8.52
N ILE A 131 -8.48 11.75 -9.19
CA ILE A 131 -8.53 11.21 -10.55
C ILE A 131 -9.28 12.24 -11.41
N ASP A 132 -8.70 12.61 -12.55
CA ASP A 132 -9.30 13.58 -13.49
C ASP A 132 -9.60 14.94 -12.84
N GLY A 133 -8.80 15.30 -11.84
CA GLY A 133 -8.95 16.53 -11.04
C GLY A 133 -10.02 16.47 -9.94
N GLN A 134 -10.71 15.34 -9.77
CA GLN A 134 -11.71 15.13 -8.72
C GLN A 134 -11.12 14.33 -7.56
N ALA A 135 -11.35 14.76 -6.33
CA ALA A 135 -10.98 14.01 -5.14
C ALA A 135 -11.84 12.74 -5.06
N ILE A 136 -11.21 11.57 -5.21
CA ILE A 136 -11.89 10.27 -5.16
C ILE A 136 -11.76 9.66 -3.77
N GLU A 137 -10.61 9.86 -3.12
CA GLU A 137 -10.35 9.35 -1.79
C GLU A 137 -9.53 10.36 -0.99
N SER A 138 -9.83 10.46 0.30
CA SER A 138 -9.09 11.31 1.22
C SER A 138 -9.17 10.72 2.63
N GLY A 139 -8.11 10.86 3.40
CA GLY A 139 -8.12 10.36 4.76
C GLY A 139 -6.83 10.66 5.49
N SER A 140 -6.68 10.01 6.64
CA SER A 140 -5.44 10.03 7.40
C SER A 140 -4.69 8.73 7.16
N VAL A 141 -3.38 8.87 6.92
CA VAL A 141 -2.47 7.76 6.67
C VAL A 141 -2.47 6.79 7.85
N GLU A 142 -2.63 7.28 9.09
CA GLU A 142 -2.65 6.44 10.28
C GLU A 142 -3.75 5.39 10.30
N TYR A 143 -4.96 5.78 9.91
CA TYR A 143 -6.12 4.89 9.96
C TYR A 143 -6.16 4.00 8.72
N ASP A 144 -5.94 4.57 7.54
CA ASP A 144 -6.15 3.88 6.27
C ASP A 144 -5.04 2.88 5.95
N TRP A 145 -3.86 3.04 6.59
CA TRP A 145 -2.79 2.03 6.59
C TRP A 145 -2.76 1.17 7.88
N GLN A 146 -3.75 1.33 8.76
CA GLN A 146 -3.90 0.59 10.04
C GLN A 146 -2.66 0.67 10.94
N LEU A 147 -2.03 1.84 10.98
CA LEU A 147 -0.82 2.08 11.77
C LEU A 147 -1.07 1.98 13.28
N THR A 148 -2.29 2.26 13.72
CA THR A 148 -2.71 2.10 15.12
C THR A 148 -2.63 0.65 15.59
N SER A 149 -2.91 -0.31 14.70
CA SER A 149 -2.78 -1.74 15.01
C SER A 149 -1.30 -2.13 15.17
N LEU A 150 -0.42 -1.57 14.34
CA LEU A 150 1.04 -1.76 14.48
C LEU A 150 1.55 -1.16 15.80
N LYS A 151 1.06 0.01 16.19
CA LYS A 151 1.38 0.63 17.50
C LYS A 151 0.98 -0.29 18.67
N ASN A 152 -0.19 -0.92 18.62
CA ASN A 152 -0.65 -1.84 19.66
C ASN A 152 0.20 -3.12 19.74
N VAL A 153 0.62 -3.66 18.59
CA VAL A 153 1.50 -4.84 18.51
C VAL A 153 2.90 -4.50 19.01
N GLU A 154 3.51 -3.40 18.57
CA GLU A 154 4.81 -2.92 19.07
C GLU A 154 4.75 -2.63 20.57
N LYS A 155 3.66 -2.05 21.07
CA LYS A 155 3.45 -1.80 22.51
C LYS A 155 3.36 -3.11 23.30
N ALA A 156 2.66 -4.12 22.78
CA ALA A 156 2.58 -5.44 23.39
C ALA A 156 3.95 -6.15 23.37
N GLU A 157 4.70 -6.05 22.28
CA GLU A 157 6.06 -6.60 22.17
C GLU A 157 7.06 -5.88 23.09
N ALA A 158 6.98 -4.55 23.20
CA ALA A 158 7.83 -3.76 24.10
C ALA A 158 7.48 -4.02 25.57
N GLN A 159 6.21 -4.24 25.90
CA GLN A 159 5.79 -4.70 27.24
C GLN A 159 6.27 -6.13 27.52
N ALA A 160 6.26 -7.02 26.52
CA ALA A 160 6.83 -8.36 26.64
C ALA A 160 8.37 -8.34 26.75
N ARG A 161 9.03 -7.32 26.18
CA ARG A 161 10.48 -7.05 26.28
C ARG A 161 10.85 -6.10 27.42
N GLY A 162 9.92 -5.79 28.33
CA GLY A 162 10.21 -5.10 29.60
C GLY A 162 11.34 -5.81 30.35
N PRO A 163 12.05 -5.09 31.24
CA PRO A 163 13.44 -5.40 31.59
C PRO A 163 13.55 -6.89 31.88
N ALA A 164 14.49 -7.57 31.22
CA ALA A 164 14.96 -8.86 31.69
C ALA A 164 15.19 -8.66 33.18
N ARG A 165 14.29 -9.22 33.98
CA ARG A 165 14.47 -9.28 35.42
C ARG A 165 15.85 -9.87 35.53
N ALA A 166 16.82 -9.06 35.95
CA ALA A 166 18.12 -9.58 36.30
C ALA A 166 17.77 -10.80 37.15
N ARG A 167 18.16 -11.99 36.72
CA ARG A 167 18.18 -13.14 37.61
C ARG A 167 19.30 -12.86 38.61
N GLY A 168 19.10 -11.83 39.42
CA GLY A 168 19.78 -11.54 40.65
C GLY A 168 18.84 -12.04 41.71
N ALA A 169 19.21 -13.17 42.29
CA ALA A 169 18.61 -13.84 43.44
C ALA A 169 17.12 -14.20 43.31
N THR A 170 16.88 -15.49 43.14
CA THR A 170 15.68 -16.18 43.60
C THR A 170 15.19 -15.60 44.93
N ALA A 171 14.05 -14.90 44.93
CA ALA A 171 13.21 -14.72 46.12
C ALA A 171 12.46 -16.03 46.44
N GLN A 172 13.20 -17.14 46.41
CA GLN A 172 12.82 -18.48 46.84
C GLN A 172 13.86 -19.04 47.83
N ASP A 173 14.81 -18.20 48.28
CA ASP A 173 15.88 -18.55 49.22
C ASP A 173 15.63 -17.98 50.63
N TRP A 174 14.38 -17.60 50.93
CA TRP A 174 13.98 -17.13 52.27
C TRP A 174 13.22 -18.18 53.09
N GLU A 175 13.01 -19.38 52.54
CA GLU A 175 12.31 -20.48 53.24
C GLU A 175 13.27 -21.57 53.75
N GLN A 176 14.59 -21.38 53.64
CA GLN A 176 15.59 -22.41 54.03
C GLN A 176 16.48 -22.07 55.23
N HIS A 177 16.12 -21.07 56.03
CA HIS A 177 16.79 -20.79 57.30
C HIS A 177 15.83 -20.72 58.47
N PHE A 178 15.04 -21.79 58.66
CA PHE A 178 14.68 -22.22 60.01
C PHE A 178 15.77 -23.18 60.46
N LEU A 179 16.59 -22.73 61.42
CA LEU A 179 17.63 -23.53 62.05
C LEU A 179 17.00 -24.78 62.67
N ASP A 180 17.44 -25.95 62.23
CA ASP A 180 17.17 -27.23 62.89
C ASP A 180 17.70 -27.17 64.32
N ALA A 181 16.83 -26.90 65.28
CA ALA A 181 17.13 -27.05 66.70
C ALA A 181 17.15 -28.55 67.02
N SER A 182 18.28 -29.20 66.77
CA SER A 182 18.56 -30.56 67.22
C SER A 182 18.88 -30.57 68.71
N ALA A 183 18.41 -31.61 69.41
CA ALA A 183 18.66 -31.78 70.84
C ALA A 183 20.17 -31.91 71.13
N PRO A 184 20.68 -31.40 72.27
CA PRO A 184 22.09 -31.53 72.64
C PRO A 184 22.55 -33.00 72.71
N SER A 185 23.82 -33.27 72.37
CA SER A 185 24.44 -34.61 72.33
C SER A 185 24.39 -35.42 73.64
N ASP A 186 24.08 -34.79 74.77
CA ASP A 186 23.99 -35.43 76.09
C ASP A 186 22.54 -35.76 76.52
N TRP A 187 21.58 -35.73 75.60
CA TRP A 187 20.18 -36.10 75.89
C TRP A 187 20.00 -37.62 75.95
N ASN A 188 19.51 -38.15 77.08
CA ASN A 188 19.26 -39.57 77.27
C ASN A 188 17.76 -39.86 77.33
N SER A 189 17.20 -40.36 76.23
CA SER A 189 15.75 -40.54 76.01
C SER A 189 15.06 -41.56 76.92
N GLU A 190 15.80 -42.34 77.72
CA GLU A 190 15.24 -43.31 78.67
C GLU A 190 15.04 -42.76 80.10
N LEU A 191 15.60 -41.59 80.43
CA LEU A 191 15.46 -40.95 81.75
C LEU A 191 14.78 -39.57 81.71
N ASP A 192 14.86 -38.84 80.59
CA ASP A 192 14.42 -37.42 80.51
C ASP A 192 13.10 -37.16 79.73
N GLY A 193 12.46 -38.19 79.16
CA GLY A 193 11.20 -38.06 78.42
C GLY A 193 11.29 -37.32 77.07
N ASP A 194 10.19 -37.34 76.30
CA ASP A 194 10.16 -36.81 74.93
C ASP A 194 10.38 -35.29 74.86
N TRP A 195 11.35 -34.88 74.07
CA TRP A 195 11.75 -33.48 73.87
C TRP A 195 10.69 -32.72 73.05
N GLN A 196 10.20 -31.58 73.56
CA GLN A 196 9.27 -30.70 72.84
C GLN A 196 9.97 -29.42 72.36
N ALA A 197 10.06 -29.24 71.04
CA ALA A 197 10.62 -28.04 70.41
C ALA A 197 9.74 -26.80 70.68
N ALA A 198 10.38 -25.68 71.05
CA ALA A 198 9.69 -24.42 71.31
C ALA A 198 9.09 -23.82 70.01
N MET A 199 7.79 -23.52 70.00
CA MET A 199 7.15 -22.78 68.92
C MET A 199 7.63 -21.31 68.91
N LEU A 200 8.41 -20.93 67.89
CA LEU A 200 8.71 -19.54 67.60
C LEU A 200 7.45 -18.83 67.05
N GLN A 201 7.00 -17.79 67.73
CA GLN A 201 5.85 -16.97 67.32
C GLN A 201 6.19 -16.09 66.10
N LYS A 202 5.24 -15.94 65.17
CA LYS A 202 5.35 -14.95 64.08
C LYS A 202 5.34 -13.53 64.65
N PRO A 203 6.18 -12.60 64.15
CA PRO A 203 6.08 -11.19 64.52
C PRO A 203 4.73 -10.60 64.06
N PRO A 204 4.16 -9.62 64.78
CA PRO A 204 2.91 -8.98 64.40
C PRO A 204 3.09 -8.17 63.11
N TYR A 205 2.10 -8.25 62.24
CA TYR A 205 2.00 -7.52 60.97
C TYR A 205 2.10 -6.00 61.21
N GLN A 206 3.11 -5.36 60.62
CA GLN A 206 3.34 -3.92 60.72
C GLN A 206 2.76 -3.24 59.46
N ASP A 207 1.52 -2.79 59.56
CA ASP A 207 0.84 -1.90 58.61
C ASP A 207 1.47 -0.50 58.61
N SER A 208 2.69 -0.34 58.09
CA SER A 208 3.32 0.98 57.99
C SER A 208 4.49 0.97 57.00
N LEU A 209 4.21 1.03 55.70
CA LEU A 209 5.07 1.66 54.69
C LEU A 209 4.24 1.75 53.38
N ARG A 210 3.36 2.75 53.28
CA ARG A 210 2.88 3.20 51.97
C ARG A 210 4.06 3.85 51.27
N ALA A 211 4.55 3.24 50.19
CA ALA A 211 5.42 3.94 49.26
C ALA A 211 4.62 5.14 48.71
N GLU A 212 5.09 6.35 48.99
CA GLU A 212 4.54 7.56 48.40
C GLU A 212 4.54 7.40 46.88
N GLY A 213 3.36 7.57 46.30
CA GLY A 213 3.12 7.45 44.88
C GLY A 213 3.96 8.46 44.11
N ILE A 214 5.06 8.00 43.54
CA ILE A 214 5.49 8.52 42.26
C ILE A 214 4.61 7.79 41.26
N ASP A 215 3.73 8.56 40.61
CA ASP A 215 2.84 8.14 39.55
C ASP A 215 3.66 7.66 38.34
N ARG A 216 4.25 6.47 38.46
CA ARG A 216 5.04 5.83 37.41
C ARG A 216 4.16 5.49 36.21
N ASP A 217 2.86 5.31 36.43
CA ASP A 217 1.90 5.10 35.37
C ASP A 217 1.65 6.39 34.59
N VAL A 218 1.42 7.54 35.23
CA VAL A 218 1.30 8.82 34.51
C VAL A 218 2.62 9.28 33.90
N TRP A 219 3.75 9.15 34.59
CA TRP A 219 5.06 9.55 34.04
C TRP A 219 5.46 8.69 32.83
N LEU A 220 5.20 7.39 32.87
CA LEU A 220 5.43 6.50 31.73
C LEU A 220 4.38 6.73 30.64
N HIS A 221 3.12 7.03 30.98
CA HIS A 221 2.07 7.29 30.00
C HIS A 221 2.28 8.62 29.27
N GLU A 222 2.75 9.67 29.95
CA GLU A 222 3.13 10.96 29.37
C GLU A 222 4.40 10.86 28.52
N LYS A 223 5.43 10.12 28.97
CA LYS A 223 6.58 9.81 28.11
C LYS A 223 6.22 8.93 26.93
N MET A 224 5.29 7.99 27.08
CA MET A 224 4.80 7.16 25.98
C MET A 224 3.94 7.98 25.01
N GLN A 225 3.11 8.91 25.49
CA GLN A 225 2.31 9.78 24.63
C GLN A 225 3.20 10.77 23.88
N SER A 226 4.16 11.42 24.54
CA SER A 226 5.13 12.32 23.89
C SER A 226 6.08 11.60 22.93
N ALA A 227 6.53 10.38 23.25
CA ALA A 227 7.29 9.54 22.32
C ALA A 227 6.44 9.05 21.13
N SER A 228 5.15 8.76 21.34
CA SER A 228 4.24 8.37 20.25
C SER A 228 3.92 9.52 19.28
N TYR A 229 3.97 10.77 19.76
CA TYR A 229 3.80 11.98 18.95
C TYR A 229 5.05 12.29 18.13
N LEU A 230 6.25 12.07 18.71
CA LEU A 230 7.52 12.19 17.98
C LEU A 230 7.67 11.11 16.88
N LEU A 231 7.09 9.93 17.07
CA LEU A 231 7.04 8.85 16.06
C LEU A 231 6.06 9.12 14.90
N GLN A 232 5.15 10.10 15.02
CA GLN A 232 4.15 10.40 14.00
C GLN A 232 4.72 11.28 12.88
N GLN A 233 5.56 12.26 13.20
CA GLN A 233 6.12 13.18 12.20
C GLN A 233 7.05 12.47 11.20
N ASP A 234 7.76 11.41 11.60
CA ASP A 234 8.70 10.71 10.71
C ASP A 234 8.02 9.79 9.66
N LEU A 235 6.70 9.61 9.69
CA LEU A 235 6.02 8.60 8.85
C LEU A 235 5.88 8.99 7.36
N LEU A 236 5.86 10.29 7.04
CA LEU A 236 5.76 10.83 5.67
C LEU A 236 6.97 11.68 5.27
N GLU A 237 8.02 11.65 6.08
CA GLU A 237 9.26 12.37 5.82
C GLU A 237 10.20 11.47 5.03
N PHE A 238 10.20 11.64 3.71
CA PHE A 238 11.16 11.00 2.84
C PHE A 238 12.36 11.92 2.68
N GLU A 239 13.52 11.40 3.07
CA GLU A 239 14.79 12.05 2.80
C GLU A 239 15.29 11.66 1.40
N ASN A 240 16.00 12.57 0.75
CA ASN A 240 16.76 12.26 -0.47
C ASN A 240 15.93 11.63 -1.62
N ILE A 241 14.69 12.09 -1.85
CA ILE A 241 13.92 11.72 -3.04
C ILE A 241 14.68 12.24 -4.27
N GLY A 242 14.98 11.39 -5.25
CA GLY A 242 15.80 11.80 -6.41
C GLY A 242 15.55 11.06 -7.72
N ALA A 243 14.63 10.10 -7.76
CA ALA A 243 14.26 9.45 -9.02
C ALA A 243 12.78 9.05 -9.04
N ILE A 244 12.20 9.04 -10.24
CA ILE A 244 10.90 8.46 -10.55
C ILE A 244 11.13 7.32 -11.53
N GLY A 245 10.38 6.23 -11.39
CA GLY A 245 10.47 5.12 -12.32
C GLY A 245 9.16 4.41 -12.54
N LEU A 246 9.09 3.77 -13.69
CA LEU A 246 8.06 2.84 -14.10
C LEU A 246 8.69 1.46 -14.06
N GLU A 247 8.27 0.64 -13.11
CA GLU A 247 8.63 -0.78 -13.02
C GLU A 247 7.33 -1.56 -12.98
N LEU A 248 6.94 -2.17 -14.10
CA LEU A 248 5.59 -2.71 -14.29
C LEU A 248 5.56 -3.89 -15.25
N TRP A 249 4.64 -4.80 -14.99
CA TRP A 249 4.28 -5.91 -15.88
C TRP A 249 3.06 -5.53 -16.71
N GLN A 250 3.07 -5.85 -18.01
CA GLN A 250 1.88 -5.74 -18.86
C GLN A 250 1.75 -6.98 -19.74
N VAL A 251 0.55 -7.59 -19.71
CA VAL A 251 0.17 -8.66 -20.64
C VAL A 251 -0.02 -8.07 -22.02
N ARG A 252 -0.81 -7.00 -22.15
CA ARG A 252 -1.03 -6.28 -23.39
C ARG A 252 -0.42 -4.87 -23.32
N SER A 253 0.54 -4.61 -24.20
CA SER A 253 1.18 -3.31 -24.31
C SER A 253 0.32 -2.30 -25.08
N GLY A 254 0.69 -1.02 -24.99
CA GLY A 254 -0.03 0.11 -25.58
C GLY A 254 -0.32 1.22 -24.58
N THR A 255 0.05 1.04 -23.31
CA THR A 255 -0.15 2.06 -22.27
C THR A 255 0.79 3.22 -22.51
N ILE A 256 0.25 4.44 -22.54
CA ILE A 256 1.01 5.67 -22.72
C ILE A 256 1.06 6.42 -21.39
N PHE A 257 2.25 6.80 -20.97
CA PHE A 257 2.48 7.65 -19.80
C PHE A 257 3.02 9.00 -20.23
N ASP A 258 2.52 10.06 -19.61
CA ASP A 258 2.94 11.43 -19.90
C ASP A 258 2.67 12.38 -18.71
N ASN A 259 3.07 13.64 -18.83
CA ASN A 259 2.75 14.73 -17.91
C ASN A 259 3.17 14.48 -16.45
N PHE A 260 4.33 13.86 -16.26
CA PHE A 260 4.90 13.63 -14.92
C PHE A 260 5.22 14.95 -14.23
N LEU A 261 4.70 15.11 -13.02
CA LEU A 261 4.90 16.26 -12.15
C LEU A 261 5.11 15.79 -10.72
N ILE A 262 6.17 16.30 -10.09
CA ILE A 262 6.41 16.18 -8.65
C ILE A 262 6.61 17.58 -8.11
N THR A 263 5.80 17.99 -7.13
CA THR A 263 5.81 19.36 -6.58
C THR A 263 5.37 19.38 -5.12
N ASP A 264 5.57 20.51 -4.43
CA ASP A 264 5.08 20.79 -3.09
C ASP A 264 3.83 21.69 -3.07
N ASP A 265 3.35 22.14 -4.24
CA ASP A 265 2.20 23.04 -4.38
C ASP A 265 1.00 22.33 -5.04
N GLU A 266 -0.09 22.18 -4.27
CA GLU A 266 -1.34 21.58 -4.75
C GLU A 266 -2.04 22.43 -5.82
N ASP A 267 -2.02 23.76 -5.69
CA ASP A 267 -2.65 24.67 -6.64
C ASP A 267 -1.91 24.67 -7.97
N TYR A 268 -0.58 24.61 -7.92
CA TYR A 268 0.23 24.43 -9.12
C TYR A 268 -0.08 23.10 -9.81
N ALA A 269 -0.20 22.00 -9.06
CA ALA A 269 -0.55 20.70 -9.63
C ALA A 269 -1.92 20.70 -10.33
N VAL A 270 -2.93 21.36 -9.72
CA VAL A 270 -4.26 21.54 -10.33
C VAL A 270 -4.19 22.38 -11.60
N LYS A 271 -3.44 23.49 -11.59
CA LYS A 271 -3.24 24.33 -12.79
C LYS A 271 -2.55 23.56 -13.91
N PHE A 272 -1.50 22.81 -13.58
CA PHE A 272 -0.77 21.98 -14.54
C PHE A 272 -1.66 20.88 -15.12
N GLY A 273 -2.45 20.21 -14.29
CA GLY A 273 -3.40 19.17 -14.75
C GLY A 273 -4.49 19.72 -15.68
N LYS A 274 -4.97 20.95 -15.43
CA LYS A 274 -5.91 21.63 -16.33
C LYS A 274 -5.25 22.04 -17.65
N ALA A 275 -4.03 22.57 -17.60
CA ALA A 275 -3.29 23.01 -18.80
C ALA A 275 -2.80 21.86 -19.69
N THR A 276 -2.67 20.65 -19.14
CA THR A 276 -2.22 19.44 -19.86
C THR A 276 -3.43 18.56 -20.19
N TRP A 277 -3.77 17.61 -19.32
CA TRP A 277 -4.88 16.67 -19.50
C TRP A 277 -6.22 17.37 -19.78
N GLY A 278 -6.47 18.52 -19.14
CA GLY A 278 -7.69 19.28 -19.32
C GLY A 278 -7.92 19.75 -20.76
N GLU A 279 -6.86 20.08 -21.49
CA GLU A 279 -6.89 20.45 -22.91
C GLU A 279 -6.94 19.22 -23.82
N THR A 280 -6.28 18.12 -23.45
CA THR A 280 -6.23 16.89 -24.27
C THR A 280 -7.54 16.09 -24.26
N LYS A 281 -8.26 16.05 -23.14
CA LYS A 281 -9.45 15.18 -22.97
C LYS A 281 -10.62 15.46 -23.91
N GLY A 282 -10.79 16.72 -24.35
CA GLY A 282 -11.88 17.13 -25.24
C GLY A 282 -11.64 16.62 -26.66
N PRO A 283 -10.55 17.08 -27.31
CA PRO A 283 -10.14 16.61 -28.63
C PRO A 283 -9.98 15.09 -28.69
N GLU A 284 -9.45 14.46 -27.65
CA GLU A 284 -9.31 12.99 -27.61
C GLU A 284 -10.67 12.28 -27.75
N ARG A 285 -11.71 12.74 -27.05
CA ARG A 285 -13.06 12.17 -27.15
C ARG A 285 -13.73 12.43 -28.49
N GLU A 286 -13.49 13.60 -29.08
CA GLU A 286 -14.01 13.92 -30.41
C GLU A 286 -13.37 13.01 -31.48
N MET A 287 -12.06 12.81 -31.40
CA MET A 287 -11.33 11.92 -32.30
C MET A 287 -11.80 10.47 -32.18
N ASP A 288 -11.96 9.96 -30.96
CA ASP A 288 -12.50 8.62 -30.71
C ASP A 288 -13.92 8.46 -31.29
N ALA A 289 -14.78 9.47 -31.13
CA ALA A 289 -16.13 9.45 -31.69
C ALA A 289 -16.16 9.49 -33.22
N ILE A 290 -15.20 10.17 -33.85
CA ILE A 290 -15.03 10.18 -35.32
C ILE A 290 -14.55 8.80 -35.77
N GLN A 291 -13.51 8.26 -35.14
CA GLN A 291 -12.94 6.96 -35.49
C GLN A 291 -13.98 5.84 -35.33
N ALA A 292 -14.76 5.83 -34.25
CA ALA A 292 -15.82 4.85 -34.04
C ALA A 292 -16.92 4.91 -35.12
N LYS A 293 -17.24 6.12 -35.62
CA LYS A 293 -18.20 6.28 -36.73
C LYS A 293 -17.62 5.79 -38.06
N GLU A 294 -16.33 6.03 -38.30
CA GLU A 294 -15.64 5.53 -39.49
C GLU A 294 -15.53 4.00 -39.48
N GLU A 295 -15.16 3.40 -38.35
CA GLU A 295 -15.11 1.95 -38.17
C GLU A 295 -16.49 1.31 -38.37
N LEU A 296 -17.56 1.90 -37.83
CA LEU A 296 -18.94 1.41 -38.05
C LEU A 296 -19.35 1.51 -39.52
N LYS A 297 -18.95 2.59 -40.21
CA LYS A 297 -19.23 2.76 -41.63
C LYS A 297 -18.47 1.73 -42.47
N GLN A 298 -17.19 1.51 -42.19
CA GLN A 298 -16.37 0.50 -42.85
C GLN A 298 -16.94 -0.91 -42.64
N ALA A 299 -17.28 -1.28 -41.41
CA ALA A 299 -17.88 -2.58 -41.10
C ALA A 299 -19.20 -2.80 -41.87
N ARG A 300 -20.03 -1.76 -41.99
CA ARG A 300 -21.26 -1.83 -42.78
C ARG A 300 -20.99 -2.00 -44.28
N GLU A 301 -20.01 -1.28 -44.82
CA GLU A 301 -19.61 -1.42 -46.22
C GLU A 301 -19.02 -2.81 -46.51
N GLU A 302 -18.25 -3.37 -45.57
CA GLU A 302 -17.73 -4.75 -45.63
C GLU A 302 -18.86 -5.78 -45.59
N ASP A 303 -19.83 -5.65 -44.67
CA ASP A 303 -21.01 -6.52 -44.60
C ASP A 303 -21.85 -6.45 -45.90
N GLU A 304 -22.05 -5.26 -46.45
CA GLU A 304 -22.75 -5.05 -47.72
C GLU A 304 -21.97 -5.69 -48.88
N GLN A 305 -20.63 -5.57 -48.91
CA GLN A 305 -19.79 -6.24 -49.91
C GLN A 305 -19.78 -7.77 -49.75
N GLU A 306 -19.74 -8.30 -48.53
CA GLU A 306 -19.83 -9.75 -48.28
C GLU A 306 -21.17 -10.30 -48.77
N MET A 307 -22.28 -9.61 -48.46
CA MET A 307 -23.61 -9.98 -48.97
C MET A 307 -23.69 -9.95 -50.50
N LEU A 308 -23.07 -8.96 -51.15
CA LEU A 308 -23.02 -8.86 -52.61
C LEU A 308 -22.08 -9.90 -53.25
N SER A 309 -21.05 -10.35 -52.53
CA SER A 309 -20.08 -11.35 -53.01
C SER A 309 -20.59 -12.81 -52.96
N GLY A 310 -21.77 -13.05 -52.38
CA GLY A 310 -22.46 -14.34 -52.42
C GLY A 310 -21.81 -15.48 -51.62
N LYS A 311 -20.88 -15.19 -50.71
CA LYS A 311 -20.28 -16.19 -49.81
C LYS A 311 -21.20 -16.53 -48.64
N PHE A 312 -22.24 -17.33 -48.87
CA PHE A 312 -22.98 -17.96 -47.77
C PHE A 312 -22.18 -19.13 -47.17
N PRO A 313 -21.98 -19.22 -45.84
CA PRO A 313 -21.62 -20.49 -45.22
C PRO A 313 -22.85 -21.40 -45.32
N GLY A 314 -22.72 -22.49 -46.08
CA GLY A 314 -23.79 -23.45 -46.31
C GLY A 314 -24.36 -23.98 -44.99
N ARG A 315 -25.58 -23.56 -44.65
CA ARG A 315 -26.42 -24.22 -43.66
C ARG A 315 -26.87 -25.53 -44.28
N HIS A 316 -26.14 -26.63 -44.04
CA HIS A 316 -26.60 -27.97 -44.39
C HIS A 316 -27.87 -28.29 -43.59
N GLY A 317 -29.02 -27.96 -44.17
CA GLY A 317 -30.32 -28.45 -43.72
C GLY A 317 -30.40 -29.94 -43.97
N HIS A 318 -30.32 -30.74 -42.90
CA HIS A 318 -30.63 -32.15 -42.93
C HIS A 318 -32.16 -32.29 -43.09
N PHE A 319 -32.63 -32.49 -44.31
CA PHE A 319 -34.01 -32.86 -44.61
C PHE A 319 -34.01 -34.02 -45.60
N SER A 320 -34.15 -35.23 -45.06
CA SER A 320 -34.51 -36.44 -45.80
C SER A 320 -35.52 -37.20 -44.96
N GLN A 321 -36.80 -36.90 -45.20
CA GLN A 321 -37.82 -37.79 -45.76
C GLN A 321 -38.38 -38.83 -44.79
N PHE A 322 -39.60 -38.57 -44.30
CA PHE A 322 -40.50 -39.59 -43.73
C PHE A 322 -41.06 -40.48 -44.86
N PRO A 323 -41.09 -41.81 -44.72
CA PRO A 323 -41.83 -42.67 -45.63
C PRO A 323 -43.32 -42.70 -45.25
N ARG A 324 -44.21 -42.51 -46.22
CA ARG A 324 -45.65 -42.79 -46.09
C ARG A 324 -45.92 -44.28 -46.31
N PRO A 325 -46.93 -44.86 -45.64
CA PRO A 325 -47.32 -46.26 -45.81
C PRO A 325 -48.26 -46.43 -47.01
N ASP A 326 -48.27 -47.65 -47.55
CA ASP A 326 -49.33 -48.39 -48.27
C ASP A 326 -48.64 -49.34 -49.27
N GLY A 327 -48.83 -50.65 -49.34
CA GLY A 327 -49.70 -51.62 -48.68
C GLY A 327 -49.70 -52.89 -49.55
N LEU A 328 -49.63 -54.08 -48.94
CA LEU A 328 -50.13 -55.37 -49.45
C LEU A 328 -50.08 -56.42 -48.33
#